data_AF-A0A1J3JDD0-F1
#
_entry.id   AF-A0A1J3JDD0-F1
#
_cell.length_a   1.000
_cell.length_b   1.000
_cell.length_c   1.000
_cell.angle_alpha   90.00
_cell.angle_beta   90.00
_cell.angle_gamma   90.00
#
_symmetry.space_group_name_H-M   'P 1'
#
loop_
_entity.id
_entity.type
_entity.pdbx_description
1 polymer ?
#
loop_
_entity_poly.entity_id
_entity_poly.type
_entity_poly.pdbx_seq_one_letter_code
_entity_poly.pdbx_strand_id
1 'polypeptide(L)'
;SIDSNSVKGFPKDPKDATCKNLVCGKNVLIDMSIHTAYVKAIRAAQHFIYIENQYFIGSSYNWNAHKDIGANNLIPMEIALKIAEKIRANERFAAYIV
;
A
#
# COMPACT_ATOMS: atom_id res chain seq x y z
N SER A 1 5.19 -5.42 7.82
CA SER A 1 4.76 -6.58 7.02
C SER A 1 5.62 -7.75 7.41
N ILE A 2 5.02 -8.91 7.65
CA ILE A 2 5.71 -10.11 8.11
C ILE A 2 4.98 -11.35 7.58
N ASP A 3 5.68 -12.46 7.39
CA ASP A 3 5.08 -13.71 6.95
C ASP A 3 5.07 -14.79 8.03
N SER A 4 4.27 -15.84 7.82
CA SER A 4 4.13 -16.97 8.73
C SER A 4 5.40 -17.79 8.95
N ASN A 5 6.40 -17.66 8.08
CA ASN A 5 7.68 -18.36 8.25
C ASN A 5 8.62 -17.58 9.19
N SER A 6 8.42 -16.27 9.28
CA SER A 6 9.23 -15.34 10.06
C SER A 6 8.71 -15.14 11.49
N VAL A 7 7.48 -15.58 11.80
CA VAL A 7 6.85 -15.41 13.13
C VAL A 7 5.99 -16.59 13.54
N LYS A 8 5.92 -16.86 14.85
CA LYS A 8 5.00 -17.85 15.43
C LYS A 8 3.63 -17.23 15.73
N GLY A 9 2.57 -18.05 15.68
CA GLY A 9 1.23 -17.65 16.11
C GLY A 9 0.27 -17.22 14.99
N PHE A 10 0.71 -17.27 13.73
CA PHE A 10 -0.20 -17.14 12.59
C PHE A 10 -1.13 -18.38 12.52
N PRO A 11 -2.40 -18.20 12.14
CA PRO A 11 -3.34 -19.31 12.01
C PRO A 11 -2.88 -20.30 10.94
N LYS A 12 -3.24 -21.58 11.09
CA LYS A 12 -2.91 -22.62 10.09
C LYS A 12 -4.01 -22.76 9.04
N ASP A 13 -5.26 -22.51 9.40
CA ASP A 13 -6.39 -22.54 8.47
C ASP A 13 -6.46 -21.20 7.72
N PRO A 14 -6.43 -21.18 6.37
CA PRO A 14 -6.64 -19.98 5.57
C PRO A 14 -7.96 -19.24 5.85
N LYS A 15 -9.00 -19.94 6.33
CA LYS A 15 -10.28 -19.30 6.71
C LYS A 15 -10.09 -18.31 7.86
N ASP A 16 -9.32 -18.70 8.87
CA ASP A 16 -9.02 -17.86 10.03
C ASP A 16 -8.06 -16.70 9.69
N ALA A 17 -7.26 -16.87 8.64
CA ALA A 17 -6.31 -15.86 8.17
C ALA A 17 -7.02 -14.60 7.67
N THR A 18 -8.10 -14.77 6.90
CA THR A 18 -8.90 -13.65 6.35
C THR A 18 -9.49 -12.79 7.47
N CYS A 19 -9.99 -13.42 8.54
CA CYS A 19 -10.55 -12.73 9.72
C CYS A 19 -9.50 -11.87 10.45
N LYS A 20 -8.22 -12.18 10.29
CA LYS A 20 -7.10 -11.43 10.87
C LYS A 20 -6.43 -10.47 9.86
N ASN A 21 -7.07 -10.22 8.71
CA ASN A 21 -6.53 -9.39 7.62
C ASN A 21 -5.19 -9.90 7.04
N LEU A 22 -4.93 -11.21 7.16
CA LEU A 22 -3.77 -11.83 6.53
C LEU A 22 -4.13 -12.24 5.10
N VAL A 23 -3.18 -12.08 4.19
CA VAL A 23 -3.32 -12.50 2.79
C VAL A 23 -2.52 -13.77 2.53
N CYS A 24 -3.02 -14.65 1.67
CA CYS A 24 -2.29 -15.84 1.26
C CYS A 24 -1.50 -15.55 -0.02
N GLY A 25 -0.20 -15.82 -0.02
CA GLY A 25 0.66 -15.71 -1.18
C GLY A 25 1.71 -16.80 -1.20
N LYS A 26 1.90 -17.48 -2.35
CA LYS A 26 2.90 -18.57 -2.50
C LYS A 26 2.89 -19.59 -1.34
N ASN A 27 1.71 -20.01 -0.89
CA ASN A 27 1.49 -20.94 0.23
C ASN A 27 1.95 -20.45 1.61
N VAL A 28 2.21 -19.16 1.79
CA VAL A 28 2.47 -18.54 3.10
C VAL A 28 1.40 -17.49 3.41
N LEU A 29 1.14 -17.30 4.71
CA LEU A 29 0.29 -16.21 5.18
C LEU A 29 1.15 -14.97 5.40
N ILE A 30 0.68 -13.83 4.91
CA ILE A 30 1.41 -12.57 4.90
C ILE A 30 0.56 -11.50 5.57
N ASP A 31 1.14 -10.82 6.54
CA ASP A 31 0.60 -9.60 7.12
C ASP A 31 1.06 -8.40 6.28
N MET A 32 0.10 -7.71 5.66
CA MET A 32 0.28 -6.51 4.86
C MET A 32 -0.31 -5.26 5.53
N SER A 33 -0.52 -5.29 6.85
CA SER A 33 -1.15 -4.22 7.64
C SER A 33 -0.47 -2.87 7.49
N ILE A 34 0.86 -2.81 7.40
CA ILE A 34 1.59 -1.55 7.14
C ILE A 34 1.16 -0.97 5.80
N HIS A 35 1.15 -1.78 4.74
CA HIS A 35 0.70 -1.33 3.42
C HIS A 35 -0.76 -0.86 3.46
N THR A 36 -1.64 -1.65 4.08
CA THR A 36 -3.06 -1.29 4.23
C THR A 36 -3.26 0.00 5.02
N ALA A 37 -2.47 0.23 6.07
CA ALA A 37 -2.53 1.45 6.87
C ALA A 37 -2.13 2.68 6.05
N TYR A 38 -1.05 2.60 5.27
CA TYR A 38 -0.65 3.68 4.36
C TYR A 38 -1.75 3.99 3.34
N VAL A 39 -2.33 2.98 2.68
CA VAL A 39 -3.42 3.16 1.71
C VAL A 39 -4.62 3.85 2.37
N LYS A 40 -5.03 3.39 3.56
CA LYS A 40 -6.13 4.01 4.31
C LYS A 40 -5.83 5.47 4.66
N ALA A 41 -4.62 5.77 5.13
CA ALA A 41 -4.21 7.13 5.49
C ALA A 41 -4.23 8.07 4.26
N ILE A 42 -3.71 7.62 3.12
CA ILE A 42 -3.68 8.41 1.88
C ILE A 42 -5.10 8.72 1.40
N ARG A 43 -5.98 7.71 1.36
CA ARG A 43 -7.38 7.89 0.92
C ARG A 43 -8.14 8.86 1.84
N ALA A 44 -7.88 8.80 3.15
CA ALA A 44 -8.52 9.65 4.15
C ALA A 44 -7.93 11.07 4.22
N ALA A 45 -6.75 11.33 3.64
CA ALA A 45 -6.09 12.62 3.74
C ALA A 45 -6.93 13.77 3.14
N GLN A 46 -7.05 14.89 3.86
CA GLN A 46 -7.92 16.00 3.42
C GLN A 46 -7.16 17.21 2.90
N HIS A 47 -5.96 17.48 3.41
CA HIS A 47 -5.26 18.75 3.17
C HIS A 47 -3.88 18.57 2.56
N PHE A 48 -3.07 17.66 3.09
CA PHE A 48 -1.76 17.37 2.53
C PHE A 48 -1.26 16.00 2.99
N ILE A 49 -0.19 15.53 2.36
CA ILE A 49 0.60 14.37 2.74
C ILE A 49 2.06 14.81 2.85
N TYR A 50 2.74 14.40 3.91
CA TYR A 50 4.20 14.49 4.05
C TYR A 50 4.74 13.08 4.27
N ILE A 51 5.70 12.68 3.46
CA ILE A 51 6.37 11.37 3.55
C ILE A 51 7.87 11.63 3.55
N GLU A 52 8.56 11.04 4.50
CA GLU A 52 10.01 10.93 4.50
C GLU A 52 10.35 9.45 4.49
N ASN A 53 11.04 8.99 3.45
CA ASN A 53 11.34 7.58 3.30
C ASN A 53 12.62 7.35 2.50
N GLN A 54 13.41 6.37 2.91
CA GLN A 54 14.64 6.00 2.19
C GLN A 54 14.38 5.63 0.73
N TYR A 55 13.21 5.03 0.43
CA TYR A 55 12.82 4.66 -0.93
C TYR A 55 11.40 5.13 -1.24
N PHE A 56 11.22 5.64 -2.46
CA PHE A 56 9.90 5.97 -2.98
C PHE A 56 9.70 5.36 -4.37
N ILE A 57 9.29 4.09 -4.40
CA ILE A 57 9.10 3.29 -5.61
C ILE A 57 7.92 2.34 -5.45
N GLY A 58 7.13 2.17 -6.50
CA GLY A 58 5.95 1.31 -6.46
C GLY A 58 5.02 1.52 -7.65
N SER A 59 3.92 0.78 -7.61
CA SER A 59 2.88 0.78 -8.63
C SER A 59 3.39 0.46 -10.03
N SER A 60 4.37 -0.45 -10.15
CA SER A 60 5.02 -0.79 -11.42
C SER A 60 4.05 -1.30 -12.49
N TYR A 61 2.92 -1.89 -12.09
CA TYR A 61 1.86 -2.31 -13.00
C TYR A 61 1.35 -1.18 -13.91
N ASN A 62 1.50 0.09 -13.51
CA ASN A 62 1.08 1.26 -14.29
C ASN A 62 2.23 2.09 -14.86
N TRP A 63 3.45 1.55 -14.90
CA TRP A 63 4.57 2.22 -15.57
C TRP A 63 4.48 2.09 -17.09
N ASN A 64 5.13 2.99 -17.84
CA ASN A 64 5.12 2.93 -19.31
C ASN A 64 5.87 1.70 -19.86
N ALA A 65 6.90 1.24 -19.15
CA ALA A 65 7.70 0.06 -19.45
C ALA A 65 8.06 -0.68 -18.15
N HIS A 66 8.57 -1.92 -18.25
CA HIS A 66 9.00 -2.73 -17.09
C HIS A 66 7.89 -2.98 -16.04
N LYS A 67 6.69 -3.32 -16.51
CA LYS A 67 5.51 -3.50 -15.64
C LYS A 67 5.60 -4.73 -14.72
N ASP A 68 6.44 -5.68 -15.07
CA ASP A 68 6.60 -7.01 -14.48
C ASP A 68 7.72 -7.11 -13.44
N ILE A 69 8.38 -6.00 -13.08
CA ILE A 69 9.48 -5.99 -12.10
C ILE A 69 9.06 -6.30 -10.66
N GLY A 70 7.74 -6.37 -10.38
CA GLY A 70 7.20 -6.77 -9.09
C GLY A 70 7.10 -5.68 -8.01
N ALA A 71 7.35 -4.40 -8.33
CA ALA A 71 7.14 -3.29 -7.40
C ALA A 71 5.65 -2.90 -7.31
N ASN A 72 4.82 -3.84 -6.85
CA ASN A 72 3.36 -3.77 -6.95
C ASN A 72 2.65 -3.03 -5.80
N ASN A 73 3.39 -2.39 -4.88
CA ASN A 73 2.74 -1.63 -3.81
C ASN A 73 1.94 -0.45 -4.40
N LEU A 74 0.80 -0.14 -3.80
CA LEU A 74 -0.13 0.89 -4.26
C LEU A 74 0.26 2.33 -3.87
N ILE A 75 1.34 2.53 -3.11
CA ILE A 75 1.58 3.82 -2.41
C ILE A 75 1.72 5.00 -3.38
N PRO A 76 2.56 4.94 -4.44
CA PRO A 76 2.66 6.04 -5.40
C PRO A 76 1.35 6.31 -6.15
N MET A 77 0.63 5.26 -6.56
CA MET A 77 -0.62 5.41 -7.30
C MET A 77 -1.74 5.99 -6.43
N GLU A 78 -1.86 5.59 -5.17
CA GLU A 78 -2.85 6.15 -4.24
C GLU A 78 -2.63 7.65 -4.03
N ILE A 79 -1.38 8.10 -3.92
CA ILE A 79 -1.04 9.53 -3.81
C ILE A 79 -1.43 10.27 -5.10
N ALA A 80 -1.07 9.73 -6.26
CA ALA A 80 -1.39 10.33 -7.55
C ALA A 80 -2.92 10.44 -7.76
N LEU A 81 -3.66 9.38 -7.44
CA LEU A 81 -5.12 9.38 -7.52
C LEU A 81 -5.75 10.35 -6.52
N LYS A 82 -5.20 10.47 -5.30
CA LYS A 82 -5.67 11.42 -4.31
C LYS A 82 -5.50 12.87 -4.76
N ILE A 83 -4.35 13.19 -5.35
CA ILE A 83 -4.11 14.52 -5.94
C ILE A 83 -5.09 14.77 -7.10
N ALA A 84 -5.27 13.81 -7.99
CA ALA A 84 -6.20 13.94 -9.11
C ALA A 84 -7.66 14.12 -8.64
N GLU A 85 -8.08 13.41 -7.59
CA GLU A 85 -9.38 13.60 -6.92
C GLU A 85 -9.54 15.05 -6.43
N LYS A 86 -8.56 15.56 -5.67
CA LYS A 86 -8.60 16.91 -5.10
C LYS A 86 -8.58 18.01 -6.17
N ILE A 87 -7.84 17.81 -7.26
CA ILE A 87 -7.86 18.72 -8.43
C ILE A 87 -9.27 18.77 -9.04
N ARG A 88 -9.91 17.61 -9.28
CA ARG A 88 -11.26 17.57 -9.86
C ARG A 88 -12.30 18.22 -8.95
N ALA A 89 -12.10 18.14 -7.63
CA ALA A 89 -12.93 18.81 -6.63
C ALA A 89 -12.62 20.31 -6.45
N ASN A 90 -11.59 20.83 -7.14
CA ASN A 90 -11.07 22.20 -6.96
C ASN A 90 -10.67 22.49 -5.50
N GLU A 91 -10.13 21.49 -4.80
CA GLU A 91 -9.69 21.58 -3.41
C GLU A 91 -8.17 21.69 -3.31
N ARG A 92 -7.68 22.56 -2.42
CA ARG A 92 -6.24 22.68 -2.18
C ARG A 92 -5.72 21.41 -1.52
N PHE A 93 -4.76 20.76 -2.17
CA PHE A 93 -4.07 19.59 -1.65
C PHE A 93 -2.61 19.54 -2.13
N ALA A 94 -1.70 19.08 -1.29
CA ALA A 94 -0.28 18.95 -1.63
C ALA A 94 0.30 17.64 -1.09
N ALA A 95 1.28 17.08 -1.80
CA ALA A 95 2.09 15.96 -1.32
C ALA A 95 3.56 16.37 -1.34
N TYR A 96 4.23 16.20 -0.21
CA TYR A 96 5.66 16.46 -0.03
C TYR A 96 6.33 15.12 0.26
N ILE A 97 7.33 14.76 -0.54
CA ILE A 97 8.04 13.48 -0.43
C ILE A 97 9.53 13.79 -0.36
N VAL A 98 10.17 13.33 0.72
CA VAL A 98 11.59 13.52 1.05
C VAL A 98 12.30 12.18 1.05
#